data_AF-A0A3S0FF60-F1
#
_entry.id   AF-A0A3S0FF60-F1
#
_cell.length_a   1.000
_cell.length_b   1.000
_cell.length_c   1.000
_cell.angle_alpha   90.00
_cell.angle_beta   90.00
_cell.angle_gamma   90.00
#
_symmetry.space_group_name_H-M   'P 1'
#
loop_
_entity.id
_entity.type
_entity.pdbx_description
1 polymer ?
#
loop_
_entity_poly.entity_id
_entity_poly.type
_entity_poly.pdbx_seq_one_letter_code
_entity_poly.pdbx_strand_id
1 'polypeptide(L)' 'MKHRSSYLIAASLVGALTVALIPSFAAPRLMSGNVTQNNVAQLTHQINWHASLPQAEYQAQREGKMIFWMHMLGNLSGAT' A
#
# COMPACT_ATOMS: atom_id res chain seq x y z
N MET A 1 -47.77 -43.97 19.84
CA MET A 1 -46.95 -44.61 18.77
C MET A 1 -46.65 -43.49 17.77
N LYS A 2 -45.52 -42.77 17.71
CA LYS A 2 -44.07 -43.07 17.68
C LYS A 2 -43.67 -44.04 16.56
N HIS A 3 -43.24 -43.49 15.42
CA HIS A 3 -42.24 -43.97 14.43
C HIS A 3 -42.05 -42.80 13.44
N ARG A 4 -41.05 -41.90 13.51
CA ARG A 4 -39.60 -42.03 13.24
C ARG A 4 -39.24 -42.93 12.05
N SER A 5 -38.64 -42.31 11.03
CA SER A 5 -37.46 -42.73 10.24
C SER A 5 -37.68 -42.48 8.73
N SER A 6 -37.00 -41.50 8.14
CA SER A 6 -35.67 -41.64 7.51
C SER A 6 -35.76 -42.04 6.03
N TYR A 7 -35.70 -41.06 5.12
CA TYR A 7 -35.17 -41.29 3.78
C TYR A 7 -34.15 -40.19 3.45
N LEU A 8 -32.92 -40.66 3.47
CA LEU A 8 -31.69 -40.03 3.06
C LEU A 8 -31.60 -39.98 1.53
N ILE A 9 -31.02 -38.88 1.04
CA ILE A 9 -30.26 -38.76 -0.20
C ILE A 9 -31.09 -38.83 -1.50
N ALA A 10 -31.63 -37.68 -1.89
CA ALA A 10 -31.73 -37.34 -3.31
C ALA A 10 -30.46 -36.54 -3.67
N ALA A 11 -29.46 -37.27 -4.16
CA ALA A 11 -28.26 -36.71 -4.75
C ALA A 11 -28.64 -35.73 -5.89
N SER A 12 -28.43 -34.43 -5.67
CA SER A 12 -28.40 -33.45 -6.75
C SER A 12 -26.98 -32.93 -6.87
N LEU A 13 -26.26 -33.59 -7.79
CA LEU A 13 -24.98 -33.22 -8.34
C LEU A 13 -25.15 -31.87 -9.07
N VAL A 14 -24.97 -30.75 -8.38
CA VAL A 14 -24.86 -29.43 -9.02
C VAL A 14 -23.42 -28.96 -8.87
N GLY A 15 -22.64 -29.24 -9.92
CA GLY A 15 -21.40 -28.55 -10.15
C GLY A 15 -21.68 -27.07 -10.34
N ALA A 16 -21.24 -26.26 -9.39
CA ALA A 16 -21.04 -24.84 -9.61
C ALA A 16 -19.56 -24.58 -9.38
N LEU A 17 -18.85 -24.52 -10.50
CA LEU A 17 -17.58 -23.86 -10.69
C LEU A 17 -17.46 -22.63 -9.77
N THR A 18 -16.87 -22.79 -8.59
CA THR A 18 -16.39 -21.68 -7.79
C THR A 18 -15.18 -21.11 -8.52
N VAL A 19 -15.45 -20.30 -9.55
CA VAL A 19 -14.45 -19.37 -10.09
C VAL A 19 -13.97 -18.57 -8.89
N ALA A 20 -12.74 -18.84 -8.46
CA ALA A 20 -12.08 -18.01 -7.48
C ALA A 20 -12.11 -16.58 -8.03
N LEU A 21 -12.88 -15.72 -7.37
CA LEU A 21 -12.82 -14.26 -7.53
C LEU A 21 -11.45 -13.82 -7.01
N ILE A 22 -10.39 -14.14 -7.75
CA ILE A 22 -9.10 -13.50 -7.53
C ILE A 22 -9.31 -12.07 -8.05
N PRO A 23 -9.27 -11.04 -7.19
CA PRO A 23 -9.31 -9.67 -7.67
C PRO A 23 -8.13 -9.49 -8.64
N SER A 24 -8.43 -9.22 -9.90
CA SER A 24 -7.41 -8.81 -10.86
C SER A 24 -6.96 -7.42 -10.46
N PHE A 25 -5.82 -7.33 -9.79
CA PHE A 25 -5.16 -6.05 -9.58
C PHE A 25 -4.73 -5.55 -10.97
N ALA A 26 -5.46 -4.57 -11.49
CA ALA A 26 -5.03 -3.86 -12.68
C ALA A 26 -3.61 -3.35 -12.45
N ALA A 27 -2.71 -3.58 -13.41
CA ALA A 27 -1.35 -3.05 -13.34
C ALA A 27 -1.42 -1.54 -13.02
N PRO A 28 -0.62 -1.05 -12.06
CA PRO A 28 -0.60 0.37 -11.73
C PRO A 28 -0.45 1.18 -13.02
N ARG A 29 -1.42 2.05 -13.31
CA ARG A 29 -1.33 2.93 -14.47
C ARG A 29 -0.07 3.79 -14.29
N LEU A 30 0.82 3.75 -15.27
CA LEU A 30 2.00 4.61 -15.26
C LEU A 30 1.52 6.06 -15.24
N MET A 31 1.98 6.81 -14.24
CA MET A 31 1.72 8.24 -14.17
C MET A 31 2.48 8.95 -15.30
N SER A 32 1.85 9.96 -15.90
CA SER A 32 2.54 10.79 -16.88
C SER A 32 3.71 11.53 -16.20
N GLY A 33 4.78 11.80 -16.97
CA GLY A 33 5.95 12.51 -16.45
C GLY A 33 5.62 13.85 -15.80
N ASN A 34 4.67 14.60 -16.36
CA ASN A 34 4.20 15.87 -15.81
C ASN A 34 3.56 15.69 -14.42
N VAL A 35 2.69 14.69 -14.26
CA VAL A 35 2.05 14.40 -12.97
C VAL A 35 3.09 13.95 -11.95
N THR A 36 4.05 13.11 -12.35
CA THR A 36 5.14 12.68 -11.47
C THR A 36 5.99 13.87 -11.01
N GLN A 37 6.38 14.75 -11.93
CA GLN A 37 7.17 15.94 -11.61
C GLN A 37 6.45 16.86 -10.62
N ASN A 38 5.17 17.14 -10.86
CA ASN A 38 4.36 17.97 -9.96
C ASN A 38 4.23 17.35 -8.58
N ASN A 39 3.96 16.03 -8.51
CA ASN A 39 3.84 15.32 -7.25
C ASN A 39 5.15 15.30 -6.47
N VAL A 40 6.29 15.07 -7.15
CA VAL A 40 7.61 15.13 -6.51
C VAL A 40 7.86 16.53 -5.96
N ALA A 41 7.63 17.58 -6.75
CA ALA A 41 7.81 18.96 -6.29
C ALA A 41 6.91 19.28 -5.08
N GLN A 42 5.63 18.92 -5.13
CA GLN A 42 4.71 19.14 -4.01
C GLN A 42 5.14 18.38 -2.74
N LEU A 43 5.53 17.11 -2.87
CA LEU A 43 5.95 16.30 -1.74
C LEU A 43 7.25 16.84 -1.13
N THR A 44 8.26 17.18 -1.94
CA THR A 44 9.54 17.66 -1.42
C THR A 44 9.44 19.03 -0.75
N HIS A 45 8.54 19.90 -1.22
CA HIS A 45 8.26 21.19 -0.56
C HIS A 45 7.59 21.07 0.81
N GLN A 46 6.84 19.99 1.05
CA GLN A 46 6.14 19.77 2.32
C GLN A 46 7.01 19.07 3.38
N ILE A 47 8.17 18.52 2.98
CA ILE A 47 9.09 17.86 3.92
C ILE A 47 9.88 18.93 4.68
N ASN A 48 9.78 18.87 6.01
CA ASN A 48 10.65 19.64 6.90
C ASN A 48 12.01 18.93 7.04
N TRP A 49 13.02 19.41 6.31
CA TRP A 49 14.36 18.83 6.35
C TRP A 49 15.12 19.25 7.62
N HIS A 50 15.50 18.28 8.43
CA HIS A 50 16.36 18.50 9.59
C HIS A 50 17.82 18.42 9.20
N ALA A 51 18.64 19.34 9.72
CA ALA A 51 20.07 19.43 9.38
C ALA A 51 20.93 18.36 10.07
N SER A 52 20.39 17.69 11.09
CA SER A 52 21.10 16.65 11.83
C SER A 52 20.15 15.57 12.35
N LEU A 53 20.68 14.35 12.52
CA LEU A 53 19.93 13.22 13.05
C LEU A 53 19.40 13.47 14.48
N PRO A 54 20.17 14.05 15.43
CA PRO A 54 19.66 14.33 16.76
C PRO A 54 18.45 15.27 16.77
N GLN A 55 18.43 16.26 15.88
CA GLN A 55 17.29 17.17 15.74
C GLN A 55 16.05 16.43 15.21
N ALA A 56 16.22 15.56 14.22
CA ALA A 56 15.14 14.73 13.69
C ALA A 56 14.58 13.76 14.76
N GLU A 57 15.45 13.14 15.56
CA GLU A 57 15.08 12.25 16.65
C GLU A 57 14.24 12.97 17.71
N TYR A 58 14.69 14.14 18.14
CA TYR A 58 13.96 14.94 19.12
C TYR A 58 12.54 15.30 18.63
N GLN A 59 12.38 15.72 17.37
CA GLN A 59 11.07 16.07 16.83
C GLN A 59 10.18 14.84 16.63
N ALA A 60 10.75 13.74 16.12
CA ALA A 60 10.02 12.49 15.94
C ALA A 60 9.49 11.92 17.26
N GLN A 61 10.28 11.99 18.33
CA GLN A 61 9.83 11.60 19.68
C GLN A 61 8.69 12.48 20.18
N ARG A 62 8.77 13.81 19.96
CA ARG A 62 7.72 14.75 20.36
C ARG A 62 6.42 14.57 19.59
N GLU A 63 6.53 14.27 18.30
CA GLU A 63 5.37 14.14 17.40
C GLU A 63 4.83 12.71 17.30
N GLY A 64 5.53 11.72 17.89
CA GLY A 64 5.16 10.30 17.80
C GLY A 64 5.26 9.76 16.38
N LYS A 65 6.21 10.24 15.58
CA LYS A 65 6.39 9.88 14.16
C LYS A 65 7.65 9.05 13.93
N MET A 66 7.69 8.30 12.82
CA MET A 66 8.89 7.60 12.37
C MET A 66 9.89 8.55 11.72
N ILE A 67 11.17 8.19 11.76
CA ILE A 67 12.26 8.94 11.13
C ILE A 67 12.63 8.26 9.81
N PHE A 68 12.69 9.05 8.74
CA PHE A 68 13.39 8.69 7.51
C PHE A 68 14.67 9.51 7.44
N TRP A 69 15.83 8.84 7.48
CA TRP A 69 17.14 9.49 7.43
C TRP A 69 17.86 9.15 6.12
N MET A 70 18.29 10.19 5.41
CA MET A 70 19.02 10.05 4.15
C MET A 70 20.33 10.83 4.23
N HIS A 71 21.45 10.11 4.17
CA HIS A 71 22.78 10.70 4.04
C HIS A 71 23.09 10.89 2.55
N MET A 72 22.96 12.12 2.07
CA MET A 72 23.18 12.43 0.65
C MET A 72 24.67 12.60 0.38
N LEU A 73 25.23 11.74 -0.47
CA LEU A 73 26.60 11.83 -0.96
C LEU A 73 26.59 12.34 -2.39
N GLY A 74 27.18 13.52 -2.64
CA GLY A 74 27.25 14.17 -3.95
C GLY A 74 26.36 15.40 -4.10
N ASN A 75 26.31 15.98 -5.30
CA ASN A 75 25.48 17.15 -5.61
C ASN A 75 24.10 16.69 -6.11
N LEU A 76 23.02 17.14 -5.46
CA LEU A 76 21.63 16.98 -5.92
C LEU A 76 21.30 17.94 -7.08
N SER A 77 22.29 18.36 -7.86
CA SER A 77 22.04 19.01 -9.14
C SER A 77 21.51 17.92 -10.07
N GLY A 78 20.20 17.69 -10.03
CA GLY A 78 19.47 16.86 -10.98
C GLY A 78 19.54 17.45 -12.38
N ALA A 79 20.74 17.59 -12.93
CA ALA A 79 20.98 17.80 -14.34
C ALA A 79 20.66 16.47 -15.02
N THR A 80 19.41 16.36 -15.46
CA THR A 80 19.06 15.51 -16.60
C THR A 80 19.64 16.09 -17.87
#